data_AF-A0A8S2VVQ3-F1
#
_entry.id   AF-A0A8S2VVQ3-F1
#
_cell.length_a   1.000
_cell.length_b   1.000
_cell.length_c   1.000
_cell.angle_alpha   90.00
_cell.angle_beta   90.00
_cell.angle_gamma   90.00
#
_symmetry.space_group_name_H-M   'P 1'
#
loop_
_entity.id
_entity.type
_entity.pdbx_description
1 polymer ?
#
loop_
_entity_poly.entity_id
_entity_poly.type
_entity_poly.pdbx_seq_one_letter_code
_entity_poly.pdbx_strand_id
1 'polypeptide(L)'
;LLCNGSAVSRIQYQRLFAVIGERYGSGDGVHTFNLPDFCGRIPLGVDPYEKHVKMAKEIGVSSGNATYQLTASQIPAHKHSQGS
;
A
#
# COMPACT_ATOMS: atom_id res chain seq x y z
N LEU A 1 -11.40 -13.65 1.96
CA LEU A 1 -11.71 -12.37 1.29
C LEU A 1 -10.50 -11.95 0.47
N LEU A 2 -10.71 -11.32 -0.69
CA LEU A 2 -9.62 -10.80 -1.53
C LEU A 2 -9.25 -9.39 -1.07
N CYS A 3 -7.96 -9.03 -1.15
CA CYS A 3 -7.50 -7.66 -0.90
C CYS A 3 -7.70 -6.79 -2.16
N ASN A 4 -8.95 -6.44 -2.45
CA ASN A 4 -9.35 -5.65 -3.61
C ASN A 4 -10.06 -4.34 -3.24
N GLY A 5 -9.94 -3.87 -1.99
CA GLY A 5 -10.58 -2.64 -1.54
C GLY A 5 -12.08 -2.74 -1.25
N SER A 6 -12.70 -3.92 -1.35
CA SER A 6 -14.14 -4.07 -1.13
C SER A 6 -14.56 -3.72 0.30
N ALA A 7 -15.75 -3.13 0.45
CA ALA A 7 -16.42 -2.99 1.74
C ALA A 7 -17.05 -4.33 2.17
N VAL A 8 -16.79 -4.76 3.41
CA VAL A 8 -17.29 -6.02 3.96
C VAL A 8 -17.93 -5.84 5.33
N SER A 9 -18.85 -6.73 5.71
CA SER A 9 -19.62 -6.61 6.95
C SER A 9 -18.77 -6.76 8.22
N ARG A 10 -18.89 -5.79 9.14
CA ARG A 10 -18.29 -5.83 10.49
C ARG A 10 -18.83 -6.98 11.33
N ILE A 11 -20.11 -7.31 11.16
CA ILE A 11 -20.79 -8.38 11.92
C ILE A 11 -20.34 -9.75 11.42
N GLN A 12 -20.27 -9.94 10.10
CA GLN A 12 -19.86 -11.22 9.54
C GLN A 12 -18.36 -11.48 9.75
N TYR A 13 -17.54 -10.43 9.75
CA TYR A 13 -16.07 -10.54 9.83
C TYR A 13 -15.51 -9.83 11.07
N GLN A 14 -16.13 -10.03 12.24
CA GLN A 14 -15.75 -9.38 13.50
C GLN A 14 -14.27 -9.57 13.88
N ARG A 15 -13.74 -10.79 13.73
CA ARG A 15 -12.32 -11.08 14.04
C ARG A 15 -11.37 -10.32 13.12
N LEU A 16 -11.73 -10.18 11.84
CA LEU A 16 -10.93 -9.43 10.89
C LEU A 16 -10.99 -7.92 11.20
N PHE A 17 -12.18 -7.41 11.47
CA PHE A 17 -12.38 -6.01 11.88
C PHE A 17 -11.59 -5.69 13.16
N ALA A 18 -11.55 -6.59 14.14
CA ALA A 18 -10.77 -6.38 15.37
C ALA A 18 -9.26 -6.20 15.10
N VAL A 19 -8.73 -6.85 14.06
CA VAL A 19 -7.31 -6.73 13.69
C VAL A 19 -7.05 -5.48 12.86
N ILE A 20 -7.75 -5.32 11.74
CA ILE A 20 -7.42 -4.27 10.76
C ILE A 20 -8.19 -2.96 10.99
N GLY A 21 -9.34 -3.01 11.64
CA GLY A 21 -10.20 -1.86 11.90
C GLY A 21 -10.60 -1.14 10.63
N GLU A 22 -10.56 0.19 10.70
CA GLU A 22 -10.92 1.09 9.59
C GLU A 22 -9.69 1.65 8.86
N ARG A 23 -8.50 1.06 9.05
CA ARG A 23 -7.23 1.56 8.50
C ARG A 23 -7.23 1.69 6.97
N TYR A 24 -8.06 0.91 6.29
CA TYR A 24 -8.19 0.93 4.83
C TYR A 24 -9.50 1.59 4.37
N GLY A 25 -10.21 2.26 5.28
CA GLY A 25 -11.48 2.95 5.05
C GLY A 25 -12.59 2.44 5.97
N SER A 26 -13.45 3.37 6.39
CA SER A 26 -14.56 3.10 7.30
C SER A 26 -15.73 2.35 6.67
N GLY A 27 -15.70 2.08 5.35
CA GLY A 27 -16.85 1.55 4.61
C GLY A 27 -18.02 2.54 4.65
N ASP A 28 -19.19 2.07 5.04
CA ASP A 28 -20.40 2.88 5.29
C ASP A 28 -20.40 3.61 6.66
N GLY A 29 -19.36 3.42 7.48
CA GLY A 29 -19.22 4.04 8.79
C GLY A 29 -20.03 3.39 9.92
N VAL A 30 -20.82 2.35 9.64
CA VAL A 30 -21.71 1.71 10.65
C VAL A 30 -21.64 0.18 10.60
N HIS A 31 -21.84 -0.41 9.43
CA HIS A 31 -22.00 -1.85 9.25
C HIS A 31 -20.88 -2.50 8.44
N THR A 32 -20.10 -1.73 7.69
CA THR A 32 -19.01 -2.23 6.86
C THR A 32 -17.67 -1.57 7.17
N PHE A 33 -16.59 -2.21 6.72
CA PHE A 33 -15.23 -1.66 6.72
C PHE A 33 -14.56 -2.06 5.41
N ASN A 34 -13.60 -1.26 4.95
CA ASN A 34 -12.89 -1.55 3.70
C ASN A 34 -11.72 -2.49 3.96
N LEU A 35 -11.51 -3.41 3.03
CA LEU A 35 -10.31 -4.24 2.97
C LEU A 35 -9.14 -3.48 2.34
N PRO A 36 -7.89 -3.94 2.53
CA PRO A 36 -6.77 -3.47 1.72
C PRO A 36 -7.04 -3.66 0.23
N ASP A 37 -6.56 -2.74 -0.60
CA ASP A 37 -6.47 -2.93 -2.05
C ASP A 37 -5.02 -3.19 -2.43
N PHE A 38 -4.71 -4.45 -2.79
CA PHE A 38 -3.39 -4.87 -3.25
C PHE A 38 -3.38 -5.23 -4.75
N CYS A 39 -4.44 -4.91 -5.49
CA CYS A 39 -4.48 -5.16 -6.92
C CYS A 39 -3.40 -4.32 -7.63
N GLY A 40 -2.37 -4.97 -8.18
CA GLY A 40 -1.25 -4.30 -8.83
C GLY A 40 -0.34 -3.51 -7.88
N ARG A 41 -0.41 -3.77 -6.56
CA ARG A 41 0.35 -3.07 -5.53
C ARG A 41 1.14 -4.06 -4.67
N ILE A 42 2.23 -3.58 -4.08
CA ILE A 42 3.06 -4.34 -3.15
C ILE A 42 2.85 -3.75 -1.75
N PRO A 43 2.62 -4.59 -0.72
CA PRO A 43 2.53 -4.10 0.65
C PRO A 43 3.89 -3.57 1.11
N LEU A 44 3.89 -2.38 1.71
CA LEU A 44 5.07 -1.76 2.31
C LEU A 44 4.85 -1.56 3.81
N GLY A 45 5.85 -1.94 4.61
CA GLY A 45 5.83 -1.72 6.05
C GLY A 45 5.88 -0.23 6.40
N VAL A 46 5.30 0.13 7.54
CA VAL A 46 5.35 1.51 8.03
C VAL A 46 6.79 1.88 8.39
N ASP A 47 7.23 3.04 7.90
CA ASP A 47 8.50 3.68 8.21
C ASP A 47 8.21 5.04 8.88
N PRO A 48 7.97 5.05 10.21
CA PRO A 48 7.53 6.25 10.93
C PRO A 48 8.63 7.33 11.00
N TYR A 49 9.88 6.94 10.75
CA TYR A 49 11.04 7.84 10.75
C TYR A 49 11.46 8.28 9.34
N GLU A 50 10.69 7.89 8.31
CA GLU A 50 10.90 8.28 6.92
C GLU A 50 12.32 7.98 6.40
N LYS A 51 12.97 6.95 6.95
CA LYS A 51 14.39 6.64 6.68
C LYS A 51 14.61 6.05 5.29
N HIS A 52 13.62 5.35 4.75
CA HIS A 52 13.68 4.64 3.48
C HIS A 52 12.65 5.18 2.50
N VAL A 53 11.39 5.28 2.93
CA VAL A 53 10.27 5.69 2.06
C VAL A 53 9.39 6.69 2.79
N LYS A 54 9.50 7.97 2.43
CA LYS A 54 8.81 9.09 3.10
C LYS A 54 7.28 8.96 3.20
N MET A 55 6.66 8.28 2.24
CA MET A 55 5.21 8.13 2.17
C MET A 55 4.65 6.95 2.99
N ALA A 56 5.50 6.13 3.61
CA ALA A 56 5.10 4.96 4.38
C ALA A 56 4.85 5.28 5.87
N LYS A 57 4.26 6.44 6.18
CA LYS A 57 4.17 6.95 7.56
C LYS A 57 3.06 6.30 8.41
N GLU A 58 2.00 5.84 7.75
CA GLU A 58 0.80 5.30 8.40
C GLU A 58 0.30 4.05 7.64
N ILE A 59 -0.41 3.17 8.34
CA ILE A 59 -1.03 1.98 7.73
C ILE A 59 -2.20 2.43 6.85
N GLY A 60 -2.34 1.80 5.68
CA GLY A 60 -3.48 2.05 4.78
C GLY A 60 -3.25 3.17 3.76
N VAL A 61 -2.11 3.86 3.84
CA VAL A 61 -1.70 4.84 2.83
C VAL A 61 -1.33 4.10 1.54
N SER A 62 -2.04 4.43 0.48
CA SER A 62 -1.74 3.96 -0.88
C SER A 62 -0.82 4.97 -1.57
N SER A 63 0.33 4.50 -2.07
CA SER A 63 1.27 5.32 -2.83
C SER A 63 1.91 4.50 -3.95
N GLY A 64 2.78 5.14 -4.75
CA GLY A 64 3.40 4.57 -5.93
C GLY A 64 2.51 4.67 -7.19
N ASN A 65 3.13 4.47 -8.35
CA ASN A 65 2.46 4.52 -9.65
C ASN A 65 2.90 3.31 -10.48
N ALA A 66 1.95 2.44 -10.83
CA ALA A 66 2.21 1.19 -11.53
C ALA A 66 2.66 1.38 -12.99
N THR A 67 2.42 2.55 -13.59
CA THR A 67 2.73 2.84 -15.00
C THR A 67 3.73 3.97 -15.15
N TYR A 68 4.60 4.17 -14.16
CA TYR A 68 5.53 5.28 -14.15
C TYR A 68 6.71 5.05 -15.13
N GLN A 69 6.88 5.96 -16.08
CA GLN A 69 8.04 5.96 -16.98
C GLN A 69 9.25 6.59 -16.29
N LEU A 70 10.36 5.85 -16.22
CA LEU A 70 11.60 6.35 -15.64
C LEU A 70 12.26 7.38 -16.56
N THR A 71 12.66 8.52 -15.99
CA THR A 71 13.50 9.51 -16.66
C THR A 71 14.98 9.21 -16.41
N ALA A 72 15.86 9.80 -17.23
CA ALA A 72 17.30 9.70 -17.02
C ALA A 72 17.75 10.21 -15.64
N SER A 73 17.04 11.17 -15.04
CA SER A 73 17.37 11.69 -13.70
C SER A 73 17.06 10.70 -12.57
N GLN A 74 16.32 9.62 -12.86
CA GLN A 74 15.91 8.61 -11.89
C GLN A 74 16.73 7.33 -11.98
N ILE A 75 17.65 7.27 -12.95
CA ILE A 75 18.58 6.17 -13.11
C ILE A 75 19.93 6.67 -12.60
N PRO A 76 20.46 6.14 -11.47
CA PRO A 76 21.77 6.51 -10.98
C PRO A 76 22.84 6.32 -12.07
N ALA A 77 23.81 7.22 -12.12
CA ALA A 77 24.92 7.11 -13.05
C ALA A 77 25.64 5.77 -12.82
N HIS A 78 25.75 4.97 -13.88
CA HIS A 78 26.43 3.69 -13.87
C HIS A 78 27.41 3.63 -15.03
N LYS A 79 28.50 2.88 -14.88
CA LYS A 79 29.54 2.72 -15.90
C LYS A 79 29.58 1.28 -16.38
N HIS A 80 29.77 1.08 -17.67
CA HIS A 80 30.08 -0.21 -18.26
C HIS A 80 31.58 -0.25 -18.54
N SER A 81 32.30 -1.22 -17.97
CA SER A 81 33.67 -1.52 -18.42
C SER A 81 33.54 -2.43 -19.62
N GLN A 82 33.83 -1.95 -20.83
CA GLN A 82 34.03 -2.88 -21.94
C GLN A 82 35.26 -3.71 -21.63
N GLY A 83 35.09 -5.03 -21.55
CA GLY A 83 36.20 -5.97 -21.43
C GLY A 83 37.13 -5.79 -22.62
N SER A 84 38.42 -5.63 -22.35
CA SER A 84 39.50 -5.62 -23.34
C SER A 84 39.57 -6.94 -24.09
#